data_AF-A0A061SMY4-F1
#
_entry.id   AF-A0A061SMY4-F1
#
_cell.length_a   1.000
_cell.length_b   1.000
_cell.length_c   1.000
_cell.angle_alpha   90.00
_cell.angle_beta   90.00
_cell.angle_gamma   90.00
#
_symmetry.space_group_name_H-M   'P 1'
#
loop_
_entity.id
_entity.type
_entity.pdbx_description
1 polymer ?
#
loop_
_entity_poly.entity_id
_entity_poly.type
_entity_poly.pdbx_seq_one_letter_code
_entity_poly.pdbx_strand_id
1 'polypeptide(L)'
;MEASGSVRAIIICSGLKKDIFTAGNDIKELYAPLTSLQRYKQFWTESNTFLARLYRTPLFTVAAVRGECPAGGCAIAMCCDAVVMSENG
;
A
#
# COMPACT_ATOMS: atom_id res chain seq x y z
N MET A 1 -10.97 -11.69 1.81
CA MET A 1 -9.83 -12.23 2.58
C MET A 1 -10.26 -12.47 4.02
N GLU A 2 -10.60 -11.43 4.77
CA GLU A 2 -11.03 -11.54 6.19
C GLU A 2 -12.23 -12.48 6.42
N ALA A 3 -13.20 -12.51 5.50
CA ALA A 3 -14.37 -13.38 5.61
C ALA A 3 -14.08 -14.88 5.33
N SER A 4 -12.88 -15.21 4.85
CA SER A 4 -12.50 -16.60 4.54
C SER A 4 -11.79 -17.21 5.73
N GLY A 5 -12.38 -18.23 6.36
CA GLY A 5 -11.79 -18.91 7.52
C GLY A 5 -10.50 -19.70 7.23
N SER A 6 -10.15 -19.90 5.95
CA SER A 6 -8.91 -20.56 5.56
C SER A 6 -7.73 -19.61 5.40
N VAL A 7 -7.96 -18.31 5.28
CA VAL A 7 -6.89 -17.31 5.16
C VAL A 7 -6.46 -16.86 6.54
N ARG A 8 -5.16 -16.94 6.82
CA ARG A 8 -4.58 -16.59 8.13
C ARG A 8 -3.59 -15.43 8.07
N ALA A 9 -3.07 -15.13 6.89
CA ALA A 9 -2.11 -14.07 6.67
C ALA A 9 -2.20 -13.50 5.25
N ILE A 10 -1.66 -12.29 5.07
CA ILE A 10 -1.54 -11.61 3.78
C ILE A 10 -0.08 -11.20 3.59
N ILE A 11 0.47 -11.48 2.41
CA ILE A 11 1.78 -10.96 1.99
C ILE A 11 1.53 -9.98 0.85
N ILE A 12 1.95 -8.73 1.04
CA ILE A 12 1.94 -7.69 0.02
C ILE A 12 3.33 -7.63 -0.60
N CYS A 13 3.43 -7.83 -1.91
CA CYS A 13 4.68 -7.80 -2.66
C CYS A 13 4.46 -7.22 -4.05
N SER A 14 5.53 -6.72 -4.67
CA SER A 14 5.49 -6.24 -6.05
C SER A 14 5.52 -7.41 -7.03
N GLY A 15 4.56 -7.41 -7.96
CA GLY A 15 4.55 -8.32 -9.11
C GLY A 15 5.51 -7.91 -10.24
N LEU A 16 6.21 -6.77 -10.13
CA LEU A 16 7.17 -6.32 -11.14
C LEU A 16 8.47 -7.13 -11.05
N LYS A 17 9.11 -7.35 -12.21
CA LYS A 17 10.47 -7.93 -12.25
C LYS A 17 11.57 -6.95 -11.81
N LYS A 18 11.24 -5.66 -11.69
CA LYS A 18 12.17 -4.60 -11.26
C LYS A 18 12.25 -4.55 -9.73
N ASP A 19 13.32 -3.95 -9.21
CA ASP A 19 13.50 -3.67 -7.79
C ASP A 19 12.71 -2.41 -7.41
N ILE A 20 11.39 -2.53 -7.47
CA ILE A 20 10.43 -1.50 -7.07
C ILE A 20 9.28 -2.21 -6.37
N PHE A 21 9.05 -1.88 -5.10
CA PHE A 21 7.87 -2.34 -4.37
C PHE A 21 6.63 -1.60 -4.90
N THR A 22 6.71 -0.28 -4.95
CA THR A 22 5.76 0.60 -5.67
C THR A 22 6.44 1.92 -5.98
N ALA A 23 5.96 2.66 -6.98
CA ALA A 23 6.40 4.03 -7.24
C ALA A 23 5.63 5.07 -6.41
N GLY A 24 4.71 4.64 -5.54
CA GLY A 24 3.84 5.51 -4.76
C GLY A 24 2.54 5.85 -5.50
N ASN A 25 2.01 7.04 -5.23
CA ASN A 25 0.74 7.49 -5.83
C ASN A 25 0.97 8.00 -7.25
N ASP A 26 -0.03 7.83 -8.12
CA ASP A 26 -0.02 8.51 -9.43
C ASP A 26 -0.11 10.03 -9.20
N ILE A 27 0.93 10.76 -9.58
CA ILE A 27 1.00 12.20 -9.39
C ILE A 27 -0.13 12.91 -10.16
N LYS A 28 -0.59 12.38 -11.30
CA LYS A 28 -1.69 12.99 -12.06
C LYS A 28 -3.00 13.01 -11.27
N GLU A 29 -3.21 12.02 -10.39
CA GLU A 29 -4.37 11.94 -9.51
C GLU A 29 -4.38 13.06 -8.44
N LEU A 30 -3.19 13.55 -8.09
CA LEU A 30 -2.96 14.54 -7.02
C LEU A 30 -2.64 15.94 -7.55
N TYR A 31 -2.27 16.05 -8.83
CA TYR A 31 -1.84 17.30 -9.43
C TYR A 31 -3.04 18.20 -9.74
N ALA A 32 -3.14 19.33 -9.04
CA ALA A 32 -4.32 20.20 -9.05
C ALA A 32 -4.86 20.57 -10.46
N PRO A 33 -4.02 20.84 -11.47
CA PRO A 33 -4.50 21.10 -12.84
C PRO A 33 -5.11 19.89 -13.57
N LEU A 34 -4.84 18.66 -13.12
CA LEU A 34 -5.30 17.42 -13.75
C LEU A 34 -6.34 16.66 -12.90
N THR A 35 -6.74 17.20 -11.76
CA THR A 35 -7.75 16.59 -10.88
C THR A 35 -8.81 17.59 -10.48
N SER A 36 -9.93 17.11 -9.94
CA SER A 36 -10.96 17.96 -9.34
C SER A 36 -10.92 17.86 -7.82
N LEU A 37 -11.44 18.87 -7.12
CA LEU A 37 -11.54 18.80 -5.65
C LEU A 37 -12.33 17.57 -5.18
N GLN A 38 -13.37 17.19 -5.91
CA GLN A 38 -14.16 15.99 -5.61
C GLN A 38 -13.31 14.72 -5.78
N ARG A 39 -12.57 14.59 -6.88
CA ARG A 39 -11.72 13.44 -7.15
C ARG A 39 -10.58 13.32 -6.16
N TYR A 40 -9.92 14.43 -5.86
CA TYR A 40 -8.86 14.50 -4.85
C TYR A 40 -9.36 14.06 -3.47
N LYS A 41 -10.52 14.57 -3.04
CA LYS A 41 -11.15 14.16 -1.76
C LYS A 41 -11.48 12.67 -1.76
N GLN A 42 -12.05 12.16 -2.85
CA GLN A 42 -12.37 10.74 -2.99
C GLN A 42 -11.09 9.88 -2.88
N PHE A 43 -10.03 10.24 -3.60
CA PHE A 43 -8.75 9.53 -3.54
C PHE A 43 -8.24 9.40 -2.11
N TRP A 44 -8.19 10.51 -1.37
CA TRP A 44 -7.69 10.50 0.01
C TRP A 44 -8.62 9.78 0.98
N THR A 45 -9.94 9.89 0.83
CA THR A 45 -10.89 9.14 1.65
C THR A 45 -10.72 7.64 1.46
N GLU A 46 -10.63 7.17 0.21
CA GLU A 46 -10.44 5.75 -0.09
C GLU A 46 -9.06 5.25 0.36
N SER A 47 -8.00 6.02 0.10
CA SER A 47 -6.64 5.67 0.53
C SER A 47 -6.53 5.54 2.05
N ASN A 48 -7.07 6.50 2.80
CA ASN A 48 -7.08 6.43 4.27
C ASN A 48 -7.96 5.30 4.79
N THR A 49 -9.12 5.07 4.16
CA THR A 49 -10.00 3.94 4.53
C THR A 49 -9.29 2.61 4.33
N PHE A 50 -8.58 2.45 3.22
CA PHE A 50 -7.77 1.28 2.92
C PHE A 50 -6.64 1.09 3.95
N LEU A 51 -5.82 2.11 4.20
CA LEU A 51 -4.72 2.04 5.17
C LEU A 51 -5.24 1.73 6.58
N ALA A 52 -6.32 2.39 7.00
CA ALA A 52 -6.94 2.12 8.28
C ALA A 52 -7.47 0.68 8.37
N ARG A 53 -8.02 0.12 7.28
CA ARG A 53 -8.46 -1.29 7.24
C ARG A 53 -7.28 -2.26 7.27
N LEU A 54 -6.22 -1.98 6.53
CA LEU A 54 -5.01 -2.79 6.54
C LEU A 54 -4.40 -2.84 7.94
N TYR A 55 -4.26 -1.70 8.59
CA TYR A 55 -3.70 -1.60 9.94
C TYR A 55 -4.51 -2.34 11.02
N ARG A 56 -5.84 -2.43 10.87
CA ARG A 56 -6.74 -3.03 11.86
C ARG A 56 -7.25 -4.42 11.48
N THR A 57 -6.76 -4.99 10.39
CA THR A 57 -7.23 -6.30 9.93
C THR A 57 -6.85 -7.38 10.95
N PRO A 58 -7.69 -8.40 11.19
CA PRO A 58 -7.35 -9.49 12.11
C PRO A 58 -6.39 -10.53 11.50
N LEU A 59 -6.03 -10.38 10.22
CA LEU A 59 -5.08 -11.25 9.53
C LEU A 59 -3.66 -10.73 9.77
N PHE A 60 -2.69 -11.63 9.94
CA PHE A 60 -1.29 -11.21 10.04
C PHE A 60 -0.80 -10.72 8.67
N THR A 61 -0.19 -9.55 8.62
CA THR A 61 0.18 -8.87 7.37
C THR A 61 1.69 -8.66 7.26
N VAL A 62 2.24 -8.95 6.09
CA VAL A 62 3.66 -8.76 5.79
C VAL A 62 3.84 -7.95 4.52
N ALA A 63 4.60 -6.84 4.62
CA ALA A 63 5.11 -6.14 3.45
C ALA A 63 6.47 -6.72 3.06
N ALA A 64 6.52 -7.43 1.92
CA ALA A 64 7.76 -7.92 1.33
C ALA A 64 8.28 -6.88 0.33
N VAL A 65 9.13 -6.00 0.82
CA VAL A 65 9.64 -4.82 0.10
C VAL A 65 10.92 -5.18 -0.65
N ARG A 66 10.88 -5.06 -1.98
CA ARG A 66 12.04 -5.19 -2.87
C ARG A 66 12.24 -3.87 -3.61
N GLY A 67 13.33 -3.16 -3.31
CA GLY A 67 13.66 -1.85 -3.87
C GLY A 67 12.68 -0.73 -3.48
N GLU A 68 12.45 0.22 -4.38
CA GLU A 68 11.81 1.50 -4.09
C GLU A 68 10.42 1.39 -3.44
N CYS A 69 10.20 2.15 -2.36
CA CYS A 69 8.96 2.16 -1.56
C CYS A 69 8.57 3.57 -1.07
N PRO A 70 8.44 4.59 -1.94
CA PRO A 70 8.15 5.95 -1.51
C PRO A 70 6.66 6.17 -1.19
N ALA A 71 6.40 7.21 -0.39
CA ALA A 71 5.08 7.78 -0.12
C ALA A 71 3.99 6.73 0.23
N GLY A 72 3.04 6.50 -0.68
CA GLY A 72 1.96 5.52 -0.48
C GLY A 72 2.46 4.10 -0.23
N GLY A 73 3.60 3.71 -0.82
CA GLY A 73 4.25 2.43 -0.53
C GLY A 73 4.70 2.29 0.91
N CYS A 74 5.40 3.32 1.41
CA CYS A 74 5.85 3.38 2.80
C CYS A 74 4.66 3.34 3.77
N ALA A 75 3.59 4.06 3.47
CA ALA A 75 2.36 4.01 4.28
C ALA A 75 1.76 2.59 4.34
N ILE A 76 1.71 1.88 3.21
CA ILE A 76 1.27 0.48 3.18
C ILE A 76 2.17 -0.40 4.03
N ALA A 77 3.49 -0.28 3.87
CA ALA A 77 4.45 -1.09 4.63
C ALA A 77 4.35 -0.84 6.14
N MET A 78 4.22 0.42 6.57
CA MET A 78 4.04 0.77 7.98
C MET A 78 2.71 0.31 8.58
N CYS A 79 1.69 0.07 7.75
CA CYS A 79 0.43 -0.51 8.21
C CYS A 79 0.46 -2.04 8.33
N CYS A 80 1.55 -2.71 7.91
CA CYS A 80 1.70 -4.15 8.08
C CYS A 80 2.33 -4.53 9.43
N ASP A 81 2.01 -5.72 9.94
CA ASP A 81 2.57 -6.25 11.20
C ASP A 81 4.08 -6.50 11.11
N ALA A 82 4.55 -6.92 9.93
CA ALA A 82 5.96 -7.12 9.64
C ALA A 82 6.35 -6.50 8.30
N VAL A 83 7.56 -5.98 8.24
CA VAL A 83 8.20 -5.51 7.01
C VAL A 83 9.49 -6.31 6.83
N VAL A 84 9.63 -6.95 5.67
CA VAL A 84 10.86 -7.63 5.26
C VAL A 84 11.36 -6.93 4.02
N MET A 85 12.55 -6.33 4.11
CA MET A 85 13.17 -5.57 3.04
C MET A 85 14.44 -6.26 2.55
N SER A 86 14.63 -6.31 1.22
CA SER A 86 15.87 -6.79 0.63
C SER A 86 17.05 -5.88 0.98
N GLU A 87 18.25 -6.44 1.16
CA GLU A 87 19.46 -5.66 1.47
C GLU A 87 19.81 -4.61 0.41
N ASN A 88 19.45 -4.85 -0.86
CA ASN A 88 19.71 -3.94 -1.99
C ASN A 88 18.56 -2.93 -2.21
N GLY A 89 17.93 -2.49 -1.12
CA GLY A 89 16.87 -1.47 -1.17
C GLY A 89 17.44 -0.06 -1.28
#